data_AF-A0A922PUY0-F1
#
_entry.id   AF-A0A922PUY0-F1
#
_cell.length_a   1.000
_cell.length_b   1.000
_cell.length_c   1.000
_cell.angle_alpha   90.00
_cell.angle_beta   90.00
_cell.angle_gamma   90.00
#
_symmetry.space_group_name_H-M   'P 1'
#
loop_
_entity.id
_entity.type
_entity.pdbx_description
1 polymer ?
#
loop_
_entity_poly.entity_id
_entity_poly.type
_entity_poly.pdbx_seq_one_letter_code
_entity_poly.pdbx_strand_id
1 'polypeptide(L)'
;MSLDKKRVAGRYARALFELVDEDNELDQTYQELIALRQVFEDNESLESALAGVQLSLDEKKALVQDLQKGASQPVVNLIQMLFDYGRMDCMVAIIDEFERRYDAKNKRMHADVVTTIQLDKQQRDQLKANLAKRFGATEVVLNEQVDPEILGGVIVHANHKTMDGSLSSKIKQIRRLLVR
;
A
#
# COMPACT_ATOMS: atom_id res chain seq x y z
N MET A 1 -17.92 -10.44 -11.42
CA MET A 1 -17.61 -10.38 -9.97
C MET A 1 -16.38 -9.56 -9.63
N SER A 2 -15.15 -9.86 -10.08
CA SER A 2 -13.97 -9.02 -9.72
C SER A 2 -14.00 -7.59 -10.30
N LEU A 3 -14.54 -7.42 -11.51
CA LEU A 3 -14.73 -6.11 -12.16
C LEU A 3 -15.73 -5.21 -11.44
N ASP A 4 -16.75 -5.80 -10.82
CA ASP A 4 -17.77 -5.06 -10.07
C ASP A 4 -17.18 -4.49 -8.78
N LYS A 5 -16.39 -5.31 -8.05
CA LYS A 5 -15.68 -4.89 -6.83
C LYS A 5 -14.77 -3.68 -7.09
N LYS A 6 -13.94 -3.71 -8.13
CA LYS A 6 -13.04 -2.59 -8.46
C LYS A 6 -13.80 -1.30 -8.80
N ARG A 7 -14.92 -1.40 -9.52
CA ARG A 7 -15.74 -0.24 -9.87
C ARG A 7 -16.46 0.35 -8.65
N VAL A 8 -16.97 -0.50 -7.78
CA VAL A 8 -17.57 -0.13 -6.50
C VAL A 8 -16.51 0.55 -5.65
N ALA A 9 -15.37 -0.13 -5.44
CA ALA A 9 -14.25 0.38 -4.65
C ALA A 9 -13.82 1.77 -5.10
N GLY A 10 -13.63 1.98 -6.40
CA GLY A 10 -13.24 3.30 -6.92
C GLY A 10 -14.28 4.41 -6.76
N ARG A 11 -15.56 4.09 -6.60
CA ARG A 11 -16.58 5.11 -6.25
C ARG A 11 -16.50 5.50 -4.78
N TYR A 12 -16.40 4.52 -3.88
CA TYR A 12 -16.29 4.76 -2.44
C TYR A 12 -14.97 5.47 -2.10
N ALA A 13 -13.85 4.96 -2.63
CA ALA A 13 -12.53 5.56 -2.43
C ALA A 13 -12.48 7.00 -2.94
N ARG A 14 -13.10 7.28 -4.09
CA ARG A 14 -13.19 8.65 -4.62
C ARG A 14 -14.00 9.56 -3.71
N ALA A 15 -15.18 9.13 -3.28
CA ALA A 15 -16.04 9.94 -2.43
C ALA A 15 -15.39 10.22 -1.07
N LEU A 16 -14.77 9.21 -0.46
CA LEU A 16 -14.02 9.37 0.78
C LEU A 16 -12.84 10.33 0.57
N PHE A 17 -12.08 10.16 -0.51
CA PHE A 17 -10.96 11.03 -0.84
C PHE A 17 -11.38 12.48 -0.99
N GLU A 18 -12.43 12.76 -1.79
CA GLU A 18 -12.95 14.12 -1.97
C GLU A 18 -13.42 14.72 -0.63
N LEU A 19 -14.09 13.94 0.21
CA LEU A 19 -14.55 14.38 1.54
C LEU A 19 -13.39 14.77 2.46
N VAL A 20 -12.42 13.87 2.68
CA VAL A 20 -11.33 14.11 3.64
C VAL A 20 -10.30 15.11 3.11
N ASP A 21 -10.28 15.33 1.80
CA ASP A 21 -9.45 16.34 1.18
C ASP A 21 -9.96 17.76 1.43
N GLU A 22 -11.28 17.94 1.45
CA GLU A 22 -11.90 19.22 1.82
C GLU A 22 -11.63 19.58 3.28
N ASP A 23 -11.60 18.58 4.16
CA ASP A 23 -11.46 18.75 5.61
C ASP A 23 -9.99 18.75 6.11
N ASN A 24 -8.99 18.64 5.23
CA ASN A 24 -7.56 18.50 5.58
C ASN A 24 -7.25 17.28 6.49
N GLU A 25 -8.10 16.25 6.49
CA GLU A 25 -7.92 15.02 7.29
C GLU A 25 -7.28 13.88 6.49
N LEU A 26 -6.75 14.18 5.31
CA LEU A 26 -6.29 13.21 4.32
C LEU A 26 -5.14 12.32 4.81
N ASP A 27 -4.16 12.90 5.51
CA ASP A 27 -3.02 12.17 6.08
C ASP A 27 -3.44 11.25 7.22
N GLN A 28 -4.29 11.75 8.12
CA GLN A 28 -4.82 10.96 9.22
C GLN A 28 -5.65 9.78 8.71
N THR A 29 -6.60 10.06 7.80
CA THR A 29 -7.45 9.04 7.19
C THR A 29 -6.62 7.98 6.49
N TYR A 30 -5.56 8.37 5.77
CA TYR A 30 -4.66 7.43 5.13
C TYR A 30 -4.01 6.47 6.14
N GLN A 31 -3.48 6.98 7.25
CA GLN A 31 -2.86 6.15 8.29
C GLN A 31 -3.88 5.17 8.91
N GLU A 32 -5.10 5.63 9.16
CA GLU A 32 -6.17 4.79 9.69
C GLU A 32 -6.57 3.68 8.71
N LEU A 33 -6.66 3.99 7.41
CA LEU A 33 -6.97 2.99 6.38
C LEU A 33 -5.86 1.95 6.22
N ILE A 34 -4.59 2.34 6.35
CA ILE A 34 -3.46 1.40 6.35
C ILE A 34 -3.49 0.50 7.59
N ALA A 35 -3.77 1.06 8.77
CA ALA A 35 -3.96 0.26 9.98
C ALA A 35 -5.12 -0.73 9.82
N LEU A 36 -6.23 -0.29 9.23
CA LEU A 36 -7.37 -1.14 8.94
C LEU A 36 -6.99 -2.28 7.99
N ARG A 37 -6.26 -2.00 6.90
CA ARG A 37 -5.74 -3.01 5.97
C ARG A 37 -4.94 -4.08 6.72
N GLN A 38 -4.04 -3.70 7.61
CA GLN A 38 -3.24 -4.65 8.40
C GLN A 38 -4.12 -5.58 9.23
N VAL A 39 -5.19 -5.07 9.87
CA VAL A 39 -6.12 -5.93 10.61
C VAL A 39 -6.80 -6.98 9.71
N PHE A 40 -7.16 -6.61 8.48
CA PHE A 40 -7.74 -7.53 7.51
C PHE A 40 -6.72 -8.55 6.98
N GLU A 41 -5.47 -8.14 6.76
CA GLU A 41 -4.38 -9.02 6.30
C GLU A 41 -3.94 -10.00 7.39
N ASP A 42 -3.85 -9.55 8.65
CA ASP A 42 -3.53 -10.40 9.80
C ASP A 42 -4.63 -11.43 10.11
N ASN A 43 -5.86 -11.17 9.65
CA ASN A 43 -7.03 -12.00 9.89
C ASN A 43 -7.71 -12.35 8.56
N GLU A 44 -7.13 -13.25 7.77
CA GLU A 44 -7.68 -13.68 6.47
C GLU A 44 -9.15 -14.14 6.54
N SER A 45 -9.59 -14.69 7.68
CA SER A 45 -10.98 -15.09 7.90
C SER A 45 -11.95 -13.93 8.13
N LEU A 46 -11.46 -12.72 8.48
CA LEU A 46 -12.28 -11.57 8.87
C LEU A 46 -13.10 -11.04 7.69
N GLU A 47 -12.50 -10.92 6.50
CA GLU A 47 -13.20 -10.49 5.29
C GLU A 47 -14.36 -11.44 4.97
N SER A 48 -14.08 -12.75 4.99
CA SER A 48 -15.06 -13.80 4.71
C SER A 48 -16.14 -13.89 5.80
N ALA A 49 -15.79 -13.67 7.06
CA ALA A 49 -16.72 -13.71 8.19
C ALA A 49 -17.68 -12.50 8.18
N LEU A 50 -17.19 -11.31 7.84
CA LEU A 50 -18.02 -10.11 7.73
C LEU A 50 -18.93 -10.16 6.48
N ALA A 51 -18.45 -10.73 5.38
CA ALA A 51 -19.23 -10.89 4.15
C ALA A 51 -20.19 -12.09 4.16
N GLY A 52 -19.81 -13.20 4.79
CA GLY A 52 -20.53 -14.47 4.75
C GLY A 52 -21.68 -14.58 5.77
N VAL A 53 -22.46 -15.66 5.71
CA VAL A 53 -23.58 -15.92 6.64
C VAL A 53 -23.12 -16.62 7.93
N GLN A 54 -21.80 -16.80 8.09
CA GLN A 54 -21.22 -17.59 9.19
C GLN A 54 -21.42 -16.97 10.57
N LEU A 55 -21.49 -15.64 10.64
CA LEU A 55 -21.73 -14.90 11.88
C LEU A 55 -23.16 -14.37 11.93
N SER A 56 -23.74 -14.38 13.12
CA SER A 56 -25.01 -13.70 13.38
C SER A 56 -24.86 -12.18 13.19
N LEU A 57 -25.98 -11.49 12.93
CA LEU A 57 -25.96 -10.03 12.74
C LEU A 57 -25.39 -9.29 13.97
N ASP A 58 -25.64 -9.79 15.17
CA ASP A 58 -25.16 -9.16 16.40
C ASP A 58 -23.65 -9.35 16.60
N GLU A 59 -23.10 -10.52 16.27
CA GLU A 59 -21.65 -10.76 16.27
C GLU A 59 -20.92 -9.87 15.25
N LYS A 60 -21.49 -9.72 14.05
CA LYS A 60 -20.92 -8.83 13.04
C LYS A 60 -20.94 -7.38 13.48
N LYS A 61 -22.03 -6.92 14.12
CA LYS A 61 -22.11 -5.57 14.68
C LYS A 61 -21.06 -5.33 15.75
N ALA A 62 -20.82 -6.31 16.62
CA ALA A 62 -19.78 -6.21 17.64
C ALA A 62 -18.39 -6.03 17.01
N LEU A 63 -18.06 -6.85 16.00
CA LEU A 63 -16.80 -6.72 15.26
C LEU A 63 -16.67 -5.36 14.56
N VAL A 64 -17.73 -4.87 13.93
CA VAL A 64 -17.74 -3.55 13.29
C VAL A 64 -17.53 -2.44 14.30
N GLN A 65 -18.16 -2.52 15.48
CA GLN A 65 -17.95 -1.56 16.56
C GLN A 65 -16.49 -1.58 17.06
N ASP A 66 -15.87 -2.76 17.14
CA ASP A 66 -14.46 -2.88 17.51
C ASP A 66 -13.54 -2.24 16.46
N LEU A 67 -13.83 -2.42 15.16
CA LEU A 67 -13.09 -1.77 14.06
C LEU A 67 -13.27 -0.25 14.04
N GLN A 68 -14.39 0.26 14.57
CA GLN A 68 -14.67 1.70 14.64
C GLN A 68 -13.99 2.38 15.84
N LYS A 69 -13.55 1.63 16.87
CA LYS A 69 -12.94 2.20 18.06
C LYS A 69 -11.61 2.88 17.71
N GLY A 70 -11.55 4.19 17.92
CA GLY A 70 -10.35 4.98 17.66
C GLY A 70 -10.17 5.44 16.22
N ALA A 71 -11.12 5.12 15.32
CA ALA A 71 -11.14 5.65 13.96
C ALA A 71 -11.79 7.04 13.90
N SER A 72 -11.38 7.84 12.92
CA SER A 72 -11.99 9.14 12.61
C SER A 72 -13.41 8.99 12.08
N GLN A 73 -14.19 10.07 12.15
CA GLN A 73 -15.58 10.07 11.69
C GLN A 73 -15.73 9.65 10.21
N PRO A 74 -14.87 10.08 9.27
CA PRO A 74 -14.93 9.62 7.88
C PRO A 74 -14.74 8.10 7.73
N VAL A 75 -13.80 7.51 8.48
CA VAL A 75 -13.53 6.06 8.45
C VAL A 75 -14.66 5.28 9.11
N VAL A 76 -15.18 5.75 10.24
CA VAL A 76 -16.36 5.16 10.89
C VAL A 76 -17.56 5.15 9.94
N ASN A 77 -17.82 6.26 9.25
CA ASN A 77 -18.90 6.37 8.28
C ASN A 77 -18.71 5.41 7.10
N LEU A 78 -17.48 5.26 6.60
CA LEU A 78 -17.16 4.30 5.55
C LEU A 78 -17.47 2.87 6.00
N ILE A 79 -16.96 2.46 7.16
CA ILE A 79 -17.17 1.11 7.71
C ILE A 79 -18.66 0.85 7.89
N GLN A 80 -19.40 1.79 8.49
CA GLN A 80 -20.84 1.65 8.70
C GLN A 80 -21.59 1.51 7.38
N MET A 81 -21.27 2.34 6.39
CA MET A 81 -21.89 2.27 5.07
C MET A 81 -21.61 0.92 4.40
N LEU A 82 -20.37 0.44 4.43
CA LEU A 82 -20.03 -0.87 3.84
C LEU A 82 -20.72 -2.02 4.56
N PHE A 83 -20.90 -1.93 5.87
CA PHE A 83 -21.65 -2.90 6.65
C PHE A 83 -23.13 -2.91 6.27
N ASP A 84 -23.78 -1.74 6.22
CA ASP A 84 -25.21 -1.60 5.93
C ASP A 84 -25.55 -2.07 4.50
N TYR A 85 -24.66 -1.83 3.54
CA TYR A 85 -24.83 -2.28 2.15
C TYR A 85 -24.31 -3.71 1.90
N GLY A 86 -23.74 -4.39 2.90
CA GLY A 86 -23.21 -5.75 2.77
C GLY A 86 -21.99 -5.86 1.84
N ARG A 87 -21.14 -4.83 1.81
CA ARG A 87 -19.97 -4.69 0.91
C ARG A 87 -18.63 -4.69 1.65
N MET A 88 -18.57 -5.31 2.82
CA MET A 88 -17.35 -5.41 3.62
C MET A 88 -16.23 -6.16 2.88
N ASP A 89 -16.58 -7.04 1.94
CA ASP A 89 -15.68 -7.76 1.02
C ASP A 89 -15.01 -6.87 -0.04
N CYS A 90 -15.30 -5.57 -0.04
CA CYS A 90 -14.67 -4.58 -0.89
C CYS A 90 -13.72 -3.65 -0.11
N MET A 91 -13.60 -3.82 1.22
CA MET A 91 -12.82 -2.91 2.08
C MET A 91 -11.37 -2.76 1.61
N VAL A 92 -10.66 -3.88 1.44
CA VAL A 92 -9.24 -3.87 1.00
C VAL A 92 -9.10 -3.17 -0.36
N ALA A 93 -10.01 -3.47 -1.30
CA ALA A 93 -10.00 -2.83 -2.62
C ALA A 93 -10.31 -1.32 -2.58
N ILE A 94 -11.10 -0.86 -1.61
CA ILE A 94 -11.35 0.56 -1.38
C ILE A 94 -10.09 1.24 -0.86
N ILE A 95 -9.40 0.60 0.08
CA ILE A 95 -8.13 1.11 0.65
C ILE A 95 -7.08 1.23 -0.46
N ASP A 96 -6.93 0.21 -1.33
CA ASP A 96 -6.02 0.24 -2.50
C ASP A 96 -6.28 1.45 -3.41
N GLU A 97 -7.53 1.70 -3.75
CA GLU A 97 -7.88 2.78 -4.68
C GLU A 97 -7.82 4.16 -4.00
N PHE A 98 -7.98 4.23 -2.68
CA PHE A 98 -7.72 5.44 -1.90
C PHE A 98 -6.23 5.75 -1.85
N GLU A 99 -5.40 4.77 -1.53
CA GLU A 99 -3.94 4.88 -1.53
C GLU A 99 -3.41 5.34 -2.88
N ARG A 100 -3.90 4.77 -3.99
CA ARG A 100 -3.54 5.20 -5.35
C ARG A 100 -3.85 6.68 -5.60
N ARG A 101 -4.96 7.19 -5.07
CA ARG A 101 -5.37 8.61 -5.19
C ARG A 101 -4.52 9.51 -4.31
N TYR A 102 -4.25 9.08 -3.09
CA TYR A 102 -3.36 9.74 -2.17
C TYR A 102 -1.97 9.89 -2.81
N ASP A 103 -1.41 8.82 -3.36
CA ASP A 103 -0.10 8.84 -4.01
C ASP A 103 -0.05 9.78 -5.20
N ALA A 104 -1.10 9.77 -6.02
CA ALA A 104 -1.23 10.68 -7.16
C ALA A 104 -1.25 12.16 -6.72
N LYS A 105 -1.97 12.48 -5.63
CA LYS A 105 -2.05 13.84 -5.09
C LYS A 105 -0.71 14.29 -4.49
N ASN A 106 -0.10 13.44 -3.67
CA ASN A 106 1.13 13.75 -2.95
C ASN A 106 2.40 13.51 -3.79
N LYS A 107 2.24 13.12 -5.07
CA LYS A 107 3.34 12.77 -5.98
C LYS A 107 4.28 11.75 -5.33
N ARG A 108 3.69 10.80 -4.60
CA ARG A 108 4.43 9.69 -4.00
C ARG A 108 4.76 8.68 -5.07
N MET A 109 5.97 8.17 -5.01
CA MET A 109 6.41 7.11 -5.91
C MET A 109 6.75 5.86 -5.11
N HIS A 110 6.23 4.73 -5.56
CA HIS A 110 6.66 3.42 -5.10
C HIS A 110 7.90 2.98 -5.87
N ALA A 111 8.90 2.53 -5.13
CA ALA A 111 10.08 1.89 -5.68
C ALA A 111 10.33 0.56 -4.94
N ASP A 112 10.34 -0.53 -5.69
CA ASP A 112 10.66 -1.86 -5.16
C ASP A 112 12.17 -2.00 -5.13
N VAL A 113 12.71 -2.27 -3.94
CA VAL A 113 14.14 -2.34 -3.69
C VAL A 113 14.46 -3.76 -3.25
N VAL A 114 15.17 -4.49 -4.10
CA VAL A 114 15.65 -5.83 -3.79
C VAL A 114 17.11 -5.74 -3.34
N THR A 115 17.38 -6.19 -2.11
CA THR A 115 18.71 -6.18 -1.51
C THR A 115 19.08 -7.54 -0.94
N THR A 116 20.38 -7.84 -0.88
CA THR A 116 20.88 -9.05 -0.21
C THR A 116 20.74 -8.98 1.32
N ILE A 117 20.75 -7.77 1.88
CA ILE A 117 20.66 -7.51 3.31
C ILE A 117 19.61 -6.42 3.58
N GLN A 118 19.02 -6.43 4.77
CA GLN A 118 18.12 -5.37 5.18
C GLN A 118 18.86 -4.03 5.20
N LEU A 119 18.24 -3.00 4.60
CA LEU A 119 18.82 -1.67 4.55
C LEU A 119 18.79 -1.04 5.94
N ASP A 120 19.89 -0.38 6.32
CA ASP A 120 19.87 0.46 7.51
C ASP A 120 19.06 1.74 7.25
N LYS A 121 18.67 2.44 8.33
CA LYS A 121 17.85 3.66 8.23
C LYS A 121 18.54 4.76 7.40
N GLN A 122 19.85 4.88 7.50
CA GLN A 122 20.63 5.90 6.79
C GLN A 122 20.69 5.62 5.28
N GLN A 123 20.89 4.36 4.90
CA GLN A 123 20.88 3.87 3.53
C GLN A 123 19.50 4.04 2.90
N ARG A 124 18.44 3.69 3.63
CA ARG A 124 17.05 3.90 3.22
C ARG A 124 16.78 5.37 2.91
N ASP A 125 17.13 6.27 3.83
CA ASP A 125 16.88 7.71 3.67
C ASP A 125 17.69 8.30 2.50
N GLN A 126 18.94 7.87 2.32
CA GLN A 126 19.75 8.26 1.17
C GLN A 126 19.15 7.76 -0.16
N LEU A 127 18.65 6.52 -0.20
CA LEU A 127 18.06 5.94 -1.39
C LEU A 127 16.77 6.70 -1.77
N LYS A 128 15.90 6.98 -0.77
CA LYS A 128 14.70 7.82 -0.94
C LYS A 128 15.05 9.19 -1.50
N ALA A 129 16.03 9.89 -0.92
CA ALA A 129 16.43 11.21 -1.36
C ALA A 129 16.98 11.22 -2.81
N ASN A 130 17.77 10.20 -3.17
CA ASN A 130 18.30 10.06 -4.53
C ASN A 130 17.21 9.75 -5.56
N LEU A 131 16.28 8.86 -5.22
CA LEU A 131 15.14 8.53 -6.09
C LEU A 131 14.19 9.72 -6.24
N ALA A 132 13.88 10.43 -5.15
CA ALA A 132 13.07 11.64 -5.17
C ALA A 132 13.66 12.69 -6.12
N LYS A 133 14.97 12.98 -5.99
CA LYS A 133 15.67 13.91 -6.89
C LYS A 133 15.68 13.45 -8.34
N ARG A 134 15.92 12.16 -8.58
CA ARG A 134 16.11 11.62 -9.94
C ARG A 134 14.82 11.56 -10.74
N PHE A 135 13.68 11.43 -10.08
CA PHE A 135 12.38 11.29 -10.71
C PHE A 135 11.40 12.43 -10.41
N GLY A 136 11.80 13.43 -9.62
CA GLY A 136 10.97 14.59 -9.29
C GLY A 136 9.77 14.26 -8.39
N ALA A 137 9.85 13.17 -7.63
CA ALA A 137 8.81 12.79 -6.67
C ALA A 137 8.99 13.56 -5.35
N THR A 138 7.88 13.95 -4.70
CA THR A 138 7.92 14.62 -3.40
C THR A 138 8.29 13.64 -2.30
N GLU A 139 7.81 12.40 -2.41
CA GLU A 139 8.04 11.34 -1.45
C GLU A 139 8.24 10.01 -2.20
N VAL A 140 9.12 9.15 -1.67
CA VAL A 140 9.39 7.82 -2.22
C VAL A 140 9.10 6.78 -1.15
N VAL A 141 8.10 5.94 -1.42
CA VAL A 141 7.77 4.75 -0.64
C VAL A 141 8.64 3.62 -1.17
N LEU A 142 9.44 3.01 -0.28
CA LEU A 142 10.32 1.91 -0.64
C LEU A 142 9.67 0.61 -0.18
N ASN A 143 9.44 -0.30 -1.12
CA ASN A 143 9.07 -1.67 -0.81
C ASN A 143 10.35 -2.50 -0.80
N GLU A 144 10.84 -2.82 0.40
CA GLU A 144 12.10 -3.54 0.57
C GLU A 144 11.88 -5.04 0.56
N GLN A 145 12.55 -5.74 -0.36
CA GLN A 145 12.54 -7.19 -0.45
C GLN A 145 13.96 -7.70 -0.26
N VAL A 146 14.15 -8.63 0.69
CA VAL A 146 15.44 -9.27 0.91
C VAL A 146 15.53 -10.53 0.06
N ASP A 147 16.45 -10.54 -0.90
CA ASP A 147 16.74 -11.69 -1.73
C ASP A 147 18.22 -12.11 -1.58
N PRO A 148 18.49 -13.23 -0.88
CA PRO A 148 19.84 -13.73 -0.68
C PRO A 148 20.50 -14.29 -1.95
N GLU A 149 19.76 -14.54 -3.04
CA GLU A 149 20.33 -15.01 -4.31
C GLU A 149 21.14 -13.92 -5.04
N ILE A 150 20.89 -12.65 -4.70
CA ILE A 150 21.68 -11.53 -5.23
C ILE A 150 23.05 -11.58 -4.57
N LEU A 151 24.10 -11.87 -5.37
CA LEU A 151 25.50 -11.73 -4.97
C LEU A 151 25.84 -10.23 -4.82
N GLY A 152 25.40 -9.64 -3.70
CA GLY A 152 25.67 -8.29 -3.22
C GLY A 152 25.18 -7.14 -4.09
N GLY A 153 24.74 -6.05 -3.43
CA GLY A 153 24.29 -4.81 -4.07
C GLY A 153 22.78 -4.59 -3.96
N VAL A 154 22.26 -3.64 -4.74
CA VAL A 154 20.84 -3.23 -4.71
C VAL A 154 20.28 -3.21 -6.12
N ILE A 155 19.08 -3.76 -6.28
CA ILE A 155 18.28 -3.65 -7.50
C ILE A 155 17.06 -2.80 -7.16
N VAL A 156 16.85 -1.70 -7.87
CA VAL A 156 15.70 -0.82 -7.66
C VAL A 156 14.80 -0.85 -8.89
N HIS A 157 13.54 -1.21 -8.72
CA HIS A 157 12.50 -1.07 -9.74
C HIS A 157 11.65 0.14 -9.40
N ALA A 158 11.69 1.17 -10.24
CA ALA A 158 10.95 2.40 -10.04
C ALA A 158 10.42 2.92 -11.38
N ASN A 159 9.11 3.18 -11.49
CA ASN A 159 8.49 3.78 -12.68
C ASN A 159 8.91 3.12 -14.01
N HIS A 160 8.77 1.79 -14.11
CA HIS A 160 9.15 1.00 -15.29
C HIS A 160 10.65 1.04 -15.65
N LYS A 161 11.50 1.57 -14.77
CA LYS A 161 12.95 1.53 -14.90
C LYS A 161 13.53 0.63 -13.83
N THR A 162 14.40 -0.29 -14.27
CA THR A 162 15.19 -1.12 -13.37
C THR A 162 16.60 -0.52 -13.27
N MET A 163 17.03 -0.22 -12.06
CA MET A 163 18.38 0.21 -11.73
C MET A 163 19.07 -0.93 -10.99
N ASP A 164 19.92 -1.65 -11.71
CA ASP A 164 20.69 -2.76 -11.15
C ASP A 164 22.08 -2.27 -10.74
N GLY A 165 22.30 -2.17 -9.43
CA GLY A 165 23.57 -1.88 -8.79
C GLY A 165 24.27 -3.13 -8.23
N SER A 166 23.85 -4.34 -8.60
CA SER A 166 24.41 -5.58 -8.08
C SER A 166 25.88 -5.78 -8.49
N LEU A 167 26.68 -6.38 -7.60
CA LEU A 167 28.06 -6.77 -7.90
C LEU A 167 28.10 -7.81 -9.03
N SER A 168 27.09 -8.68 -9.10
CA SER A 168 26.88 -9.60 -10.23
C SER A 168 26.92 -8.88 -11.58
N SER A 169 26.20 -7.76 -11.70
CA SER A 169 26.15 -6.99 -12.93
C SER A 169 27.46 -6.26 -13.22
N LYS A 170 28.15 -5.73 -12.19
CA LYS A 170 29.51 -5.16 -12.37
C LYS A 170 30.53 -6.20 -12.85
N ILE A 171 30.52 -7.41 -12.26
CA ILE A 171 31.42 -8.50 -12.67
C ILE A 171 31.12 -8.95 -14.10
N LYS A 172 29.83 -9.10 -14.47
CA LYS A 172 29.43 -9.42 -15.85
C LYS A 172 29.91 -8.35 -16.83
N GLN A 173 29.83 -7.07 -16.46
CA GLN A 173 30.27 -5.97 -17.31
C GLN A 173 31.79 -5.97 -17.51
N ILE A 174 32.58 -6.17 -16.45
CA ILE A 174 34.04 -6.32 -16.54
C ILE A 174 34.41 -7.54 -17.39
N ARG A 175 33.76 -8.69 -17.18
CA ARG A 175 34.00 -9.90 -17.98
C ARG A 175 33.72 -9.67 -19.46
N ARG A 176 32.66 -8.92 -19.82
CA ARG A 176 32.38 -8.55 -21.23
C ARG A 176 33.46 -7.65 -21.84
N LEU A 177 34.08 -6.77 -21.04
CA LEU A 177 35.16 -5.91 -21.51
C LEU A 177 36.49 -6.65 -21.70
N LEU A 178 36.72 -7.72 -20.92
CA LEU A 178 37.93 -8.56 -20.99
C LEU A 178 37.87 -9.67 -22.04
N VAL A 179 36.67 -10.06 -22.50
CA VAL A 179 36.46 -11.11 -23.52
C VAL A 179 36.40 -10.50 -24.94
N ARG A 180 37.04 -9.34 -25.13
CA ARG A 180 37.14 -8.67 -26.44
C ARG A 180 38.59 -8.57 -26.88
#